data_AF-A0A1A5PDD2-F1
#
_entry.id   AF-A0A1A5PDD2-F1
#
_cell.length_a   1.000
_cell.length_b   1.000
_cell.length_c   1.000
_cell.angle_alpha   90.00
_cell.angle_beta   90.00
_cell.angle_gamma   90.00
#
_symmetry.space_group_name_H-M   'P 1'
#
loop_
_entity.id
_entity.type
_entity.pdbx_description
1 polymer ?
#
loop_
_entity_poly.entity_id
_entity_poly.type
_entity_poly.pdbx_seq_one_letter_code
_entity_poly.pdbx_strand_id
1 'polypeptide(L)'
;MVRMVLDADAQARERAADEATDHLNAYTPAQASALATLLASVAAGEEEQSALEAELHALLELASTGHVSLDQLSPLRAVHLAELPPQLRAYVSDLLES
;
A
#
# COMPACT_ATOMS: atom_id res chain seq x y z
N MET A 1 -8.20 -1.19 -11.22
CA MET A 1 -7.86 -0.96 -9.80
C MET A 1 -8.42 -1.95 -8.76
N VAL A 2 -9.47 -1.69 -7.96
CA VAL A 2 -9.77 -2.50 -6.72
C VAL A 2 -9.85 -4.01 -6.93
N ARG A 3 -10.45 -4.47 -8.04
CA ARG A 3 -10.50 -5.91 -8.38
C ARG A 3 -9.11 -6.48 -8.72
N MET A 4 -8.23 -5.67 -9.28
CA MET A 4 -6.87 -6.04 -9.68
C MET A 4 -5.89 -6.06 -8.50
N VAL A 5 -6.14 -5.26 -7.44
CA VAL A 5 -5.35 -5.31 -6.19
C VAL A 5 -5.47 -6.68 -5.50
N LEU A 6 -6.54 -7.44 -5.77
CA LEU A 6 -6.76 -8.80 -5.28
C LEU A 6 -6.52 -9.88 -6.35
N ASP A 7 -5.91 -9.51 -7.48
CA ASP A 7 -5.64 -10.48 -8.54
C ASP A 7 -4.54 -11.47 -8.12
N ALA A 8 -4.56 -12.67 -8.69
CA ALA A 8 -3.51 -13.66 -8.46
C ALA A 8 -2.20 -13.26 -9.16
N ASP A 9 -2.29 -12.51 -10.26
CA ASP A 9 -1.13 -11.99 -10.99
C ASP A 9 -0.48 -10.79 -10.27
N ALA A 10 0.77 -10.95 -9.85
CA ALA A 10 1.55 -9.90 -9.20
C ALA A 10 1.69 -8.64 -10.09
N GLN A 11 1.79 -8.82 -11.41
CA GLN A 11 1.89 -7.68 -12.33
C GLN A 11 0.56 -6.91 -12.43
N ALA A 12 -0.57 -7.57 -12.20
CA ALA A 12 -1.86 -6.89 -12.14
C ALA A 12 -2.02 -6.11 -10.83
N ARG A 13 -1.49 -6.62 -9.72
CA ARG A 13 -1.48 -5.92 -8.42
C ARG A 13 -0.58 -4.68 -8.44
N GLU A 14 0.64 -4.83 -8.98
CA GLU A 14 1.57 -3.71 -9.22
C GLU A 14 0.91 -2.58 -10.00
N ARG A 15 0.35 -2.88 -11.19
CA ARG A 15 -0.36 -1.87 -11.99
C ARG A 15 -1.54 -1.25 -11.26
N ALA A 16 -2.22 -2.03 -10.41
CA ALA A 16 -3.36 -1.51 -9.65
C ALA A 16 -2.92 -0.53 -8.56
N ALA A 17 -1.75 -0.74 -7.95
CA ALA A 17 -1.15 0.20 -7.01
C ALA A 17 -0.69 1.48 -7.72
N ASP A 18 -0.10 1.37 -8.91
CA ASP A 18 0.25 2.54 -9.73
C ASP A 18 -0.99 3.34 -10.17
N GLU A 19 -2.04 2.67 -10.67
CA GLU A 19 -3.31 3.32 -11.01
C GLU A 19 -3.94 4.03 -9.80
N ALA A 20 -3.68 3.56 -8.57
CA ALA A 20 -4.18 4.20 -7.37
C ALA A 20 -3.55 5.58 -7.18
N THR A 21 -2.25 5.73 -7.45
CA THR A 21 -1.53 7.00 -7.28
C THR A 21 -1.83 8.02 -8.38
N ASP A 22 -2.14 7.56 -9.59
CA ASP A 22 -2.56 8.42 -10.71
C ASP A 22 -3.84 9.24 -10.43
N HIS A 23 -4.66 8.80 -9.47
CA HIS A 23 -5.98 9.36 -9.19
C HIS A 23 -6.14 9.88 -7.76
N LEU A 24 -5.05 10.15 -7.03
CA LEU A 24 -5.08 10.58 -5.62
C LEU A 24 -6.04 11.74 -5.36
N ASN A 25 -6.04 12.75 -6.23
CA ASN A 25 -6.88 13.95 -6.10
C ASN A 25 -8.36 13.72 -6.44
N ALA A 26 -8.72 12.55 -6.98
CA ALA A 26 -10.09 12.20 -7.32
C ALA A 26 -10.82 11.46 -6.18
N TYR A 27 -10.08 11.00 -5.16
CA TYR A 27 -10.68 10.29 -4.04
C TYR A 27 -11.26 11.23 -3.01
N THR A 28 -12.46 10.89 -2.55
CA THR A 28 -12.96 11.41 -1.27
C THR A 28 -12.12 10.85 -0.11
N PRO A 29 -12.12 11.51 1.06
CA PRO A 29 -11.39 10.99 2.23
C PRO A 29 -11.74 9.54 2.57
N ALA A 30 -13.03 9.18 2.51
CA ALA A 30 -13.48 7.81 2.78
C ALA A 30 -12.96 6.80 1.74
N GLN A 31 -12.86 7.19 0.47
CA GLN A 31 -12.27 6.34 -0.56
C GLN A 31 -10.77 6.17 -0.34
N ALA A 32 -10.05 7.24 0.00
CA ALA A 32 -8.62 7.17 0.31
C ALA A 32 -8.34 6.23 1.50
N SER A 33 -9.10 6.36 2.61
CA SER A 33 -8.95 5.47 3.76
C SER A 33 -9.27 4.01 3.43
N ALA A 34 -10.31 3.76 2.62
CA ALA A 34 -10.68 2.42 2.21
C ALA A 34 -9.62 1.78 1.29
N LEU A 35 -9.08 2.56 0.36
CA LEU A 35 -8.01 2.12 -0.54
C LEU A 35 -6.74 1.81 0.25
N ALA A 36 -6.39 2.65 1.21
CA ALA A 36 -5.23 2.43 2.08
C ALA A 36 -5.39 1.16 2.92
N THR A 37 -6.58 0.89 3.46
CA THR A 37 -6.84 -0.35 4.21
C THR A 37 -6.66 -1.58 3.32
N LEU A 38 -7.16 -1.52 2.08
CA LEU A 38 -7.02 -2.61 1.11
C LEU A 38 -5.56 -2.84 0.73
N LEU A 39 -4.85 -1.80 0.32
CA LEU A 39 -3.44 -1.88 -0.07
C LEU A 39 -2.56 -2.37 1.08
N ALA A 40 -2.79 -1.89 2.31
CA ALA A 40 -2.06 -2.37 3.49
C ALA A 40 -2.31 -3.87 3.73
N SER A 41 -3.53 -4.34 3.50
CA SER A 41 -3.88 -5.75 3.66
C SER A 41 -3.21 -6.64 2.60
N VAL A 42 -3.07 -6.15 1.37
CA VAL A 42 -2.38 -6.89 0.30
C VAL A 42 -0.87 -6.86 0.50
N ALA A 43 -0.29 -5.70 0.78
CA ALA A 43 1.13 -5.55 1.07
C ALA A 43 1.60 -6.41 2.25
N ALA A 44 0.73 -6.63 3.25
CA ALA A 44 1.04 -7.49 4.39
C ALA A 44 1.26 -8.97 4.03
N GLY A 45 0.70 -9.42 2.90
CA GLY A 45 0.83 -10.81 2.41
C GLY A 45 1.50 -10.93 1.05
N GLU A 46 2.05 -9.84 0.52
CA GLU A 46 2.70 -9.84 -0.80
C GLU A 46 4.07 -10.52 -0.75
N GLU A 47 4.31 -11.41 -1.69
CA GLU A 47 5.56 -12.18 -1.81
C GLU A 47 6.43 -11.66 -2.95
N GLU A 48 5.83 -11.00 -3.96
CA GLU A 48 6.57 -10.36 -5.05
C GLU A 48 6.99 -8.94 -4.65
N GLN A 49 8.31 -8.72 -4.62
CA GLN A 49 8.97 -7.46 -4.32
C GLN A 49 8.50 -6.30 -5.22
N SER A 50 8.30 -6.51 -6.53
CA SER A 50 7.86 -5.41 -7.41
C SER A 50 6.45 -4.94 -7.06
N ALA A 51 5.54 -5.88 -6.80
CA ALA A 51 4.18 -5.58 -6.37
C ALA A 51 4.18 -4.93 -4.99
N LEU A 52 4.97 -5.47 -4.05
CA LEU A 52 5.08 -4.93 -2.70
C LEU A 52 5.63 -3.50 -2.72
N GLU A 53 6.64 -3.21 -3.54
CA GLU A 53 7.20 -1.87 -3.70
C GLU A 53 6.13 -0.89 -4.19
N ALA A 54 5.38 -1.25 -5.23
CA ALA A 54 4.32 -0.43 -5.78
C ALA A 54 3.19 -0.19 -4.76
N GLU A 55 2.78 -1.23 -4.01
CA GLU A 55 1.75 -1.13 -2.98
C GLU A 55 2.18 -0.24 -1.80
N LEU A 56 3.42 -0.39 -1.31
CA LEU A 56 3.96 0.46 -0.26
C LEU A 56 4.14 1.91 -0.71
N HIS A 57 4.56 2.12 -1.96
CA HIS A 57 4.63 3.45 -2.56
C HIS A 57 3.24 4.10 -2.63
N ALA A 58 2.23 3.36 -3.09
CA ALA A 58 0.85 3.85 -3.13
C ALA A 58 0.30 4.20 -1.74
N LEU A 59 0.66 3.43 -0.71
CA LEU A 59 0.31 3.75 0.67
C LEU A 59 0.96 5.05 1.17
N LEU A 60 2.23 5.31 0.84
CA LEU A 60 2.91 6.55 1.19
C LEU A 60 2.24 7.76 0.54
N GLU A 61 1.91 7.64 -0.74
CA GLU A 61 1.21 8.69 -1.48
C GLU A 61 -0.19 8.95 -0.91
N LEU A 62 -0.95 7.89 -0.58
CA LEU A 62 -2.25 8.03 0.08
C LEU A 62 -2.12 8.64 1.48
N ALA A 63 -1.12 8.26 2.26
CA ALA A 63 -0.86 8.83 3.59
C ALA A 63 -0.54 10.32 3.52
N SER A 64 0.19 10.76 2.48
CA SER A 64 0.52 12.17 2.26
C SER A 64 -0.72 13.08 2.07
N THR A 65 -1.88 12.50 1.71
CA THR A 65 -3.15 13.25 1.59
C THR A 65 -3.73 13.67 2.95
N GLY A 66 -3.24 13.08 4.06
CA GLY A 66 -3.77 13.33 5.41
C GLY A 66 -5.12 12.66 5.70
N HIS A 67 -5.58 11.76 4.82
CA HIS A 67 -6.84 11.01 4.98
C HIS A 67 -6.63 9.56 5.46
N VAL A 68 -5.39 9.14 5.66
CA VAL A 68 -5.02 7.82 6.16
C VAL A 68 -4.44 7.97 7.55
N SER A 69 -4.96 7.19 8.50
CA SER A 69 -4.43 7.06 9.85
C SER A 69 -3.74 5.71 10.04
N LEU A 70 -2.98 5.59 11.14
CA LEU A 70 -2.32 4.35 11.53
C LEU A 70 -3.27 3.14 11.67
N ASP A 71 -4.56 3.36 11.90
CA ASP A 71 -5.55 2.27 11.97
C ASP A 71 -5.70 1.58 10.61
N GLN A 72 -5.69 2.34 9.51
CA GLN A 72 -5.75 1.78 8.15
C GLN A 72 -4.45 1.06 7.76
N LEU A 73 -3.32 1.44 8.38
CA LEU A 73 -2.00 0.82 8.16
C LEU A 73 -1.73 -0.34 9.11
N SER A 74 -2.66 -0.67 10.02
CA SER A 74 -2.49 -1.75 10.99
C SER A 74 -2.11 -3.12 10.39
N PRO A 75 -2.53 -3.51 9.17
CA PRO A 75 -2.09 -4.77 8.56
C PRO A 75 -0.57 -4.85 8.33
N LEU A 76 0.10 -3.72 8.07
CA LEU A 76 1.55 -3.69 7.83
C LEU A 76 2.37 -4.15 9.04
N ARG A 77 1.77 -4.15 10.24
CA ARG A 77 2.43 -4.67 11.45
C ARG A 77 2.70 -6.18 11.38
N ALA A 78 2.03 -6.90 10.48
CA ALA A 78 2.28 -8.32 10.23
C ALA A 78 3.46 -8.57 9.28
N VAL A 79 3.99 -7.54 8.62
CA VAL A 79 5.11 -7.66 7.69
C VAL A 79 6.40 -7.99 8.45
N HIS A 80 7.10 -9.04 8.02
CA HIS A 80 8.39 -9.41 8.59
C HIS A 80 9.51 -8.53 8.03
N LEU A 81 9.74 -7.37 8.66
CA LEU A 81 10.75 -6.38 8.25
C LEU A 81 12.16 -6.96 8.03
N ALA A 82 12.51 -8.04 8.74
CA ALA A 82 13.80 -8.71 8.64
C ALA A 82 14.01 -9.40 7.27
N GLU A 83 12.93 -9.82 6.62
CA GLU A 83 12.94 -10.52 5.32
C GLU A 83 12.90 -9.55 4.14
N LEU A 84 12.55 -8.29 4.39
CA LEU A 84 12.51 -7.26 3.36
C LEU A 84 13.89 -6.75 2.96
N PRO A 85 14.08 -6.43 1.67
CA PRO A 85 15.15 -5.57 1.22
C PRO A 85 15.20 -4.25 2.03
N PRO A 86 16.40 -3.67 2.26
CA PRO A 86 16.53 -2.44 3.05
C PRO A 86 15.66 -1.28 2.57
N GLN A 87 15.43 -1.18 1.26
CA GLN A 87 14.60 -0.13 0.66
C GLN A 87 13.13 -0.25 1.09
N LEU A 88 12.55 -1.45 1.00
CA LEU A 88 11.16 -1.70 1.36
C LEU A 88 10.95 -1.62 2.88
N ARG A 89 11.97 -1.98 3.66
CA ARG A 89 11.95 -1.77 5.12
C ARG A 89 11.78 -0.30 5.47
N ALA A 90 12.47 0.61 4.76
CA ALA A 90 12.33 2.05 4.99
C ALA A 90 10.89 2.52 4.76
N TYR A 91 10.24 2.05 3.68
CA TYR A 91 8.84 2.40 3.39
C TYR A 91 7.88 1.96 4.51
N VAL A 92 8.00 0.73 5.01
CA VAL A 92 7.14 0.25 6.09
C VAL A 92 7.39 1.02 7.40
N SER A 93 8.65 1.32 7.71
CA SER A 93 9.00 2.13 8.88
C SER A 93 8.40 3.54 8.78
N ASP A 94 8.57 4.21 7.64
CA ASP A 94 8.03 5.56 7.42
C ASP A 94 6.49 5.59 7.57
N LEU A 95 5.80 4.58 7.04
CA LEU A 95 4.34 4.45 7.16
C LEU A 95 3.88 4.23 8.62
N LEU A 96 4.60 3.44 9.40
CA LEU A 96 4.21 3.13 10.79
C LEU A 96 4.62 4.21 11.80
N GLU A 97 5.51 5.13 11.40
CA GLU A 97 5.98 6.26 12.22
C GLU A 97 5.28 7.59 11.88
N SER A 98 4.48 7.63 10.80
CA SER A 98 3.74 8.81 10.33
C SER A 98 2.50 9.20 11.17
#